data_AF-A0A8C8W643-F1
#
_entry.id   AF-A0A8C8W643-F1
#
_cell.length_a   1.000
_cell.length_b   1.000
_cell.length_c   1.000
_cell.angle_alpha   90.00
_cell.angle_beta   90.00
_cell.angle_gamma   90.00
#
_symmetry.space_group_name_H-M   'P 1'
#
loop_
_entity.id
_entity.type
_entity.pdbx_description
1 polymer ?
#
loop_
_entity_poly.entity_id
_entity_poly.type
_entity_poly.pdbx_seq_one_letter_code
_entity_poly.pdbx_strand_id
1 'polypeptide(L)' 'LEKQDELKRSAMRAVAALLTNPEVRKSPSMADFSTQIRSNPELTTLFESIQKDSASGPSMDSMELS' A
#
# COMPACT_ATOMS: atom_id res chain seq x y z
N LEU A 1 -8.97 16.89 -6.50
CA LEU A 1 -9.37 15.72 -5.70
C LEU A 1 -8.68 14.47 -6.23
N GLU A 2 -8.89 14.09 -7.50
CA GLU A 2 -8.28 12.89 -8.11
C GLU A 2 -6.74 12.79 -7.97
N LYS A 3 -5.99 13.88 -8.19
CA LYS A 3 -4.53 13.86 -8.06
C LYS A 3 -4.03 13.59 -6.63
N GLN A 4 -4.78 14.03 -5.60
CA GLN A 4 -4.42 13.76 -4.21
C GLN A 4 -4.76 12.32 -3.82
N ASP A 5 -5.87 11.80 -4.33
CA ASP A 5 -6.28 10.42 -4.10
C ASP A 5 -5.31 9.43 -4.76
N GLU A 6 -4.85 9.70 -5.98
CA GLU A 6 -3.84 8.85 -6.62
C GLU A 6 -2.50 8.93 -5.90
N LEU A 7 -2.11 10.12 -5.41
CA LEU A 7 -0.88 10.25 -4.61
C LEU A 7 -0.98 9.44 -3.31
N LYS A 8 -2.09 9.53 -2.59
CA LYS A 8 -2.35 8.73 -1.38
C LYS A 8 -2.28 7.23 -1.70
N ARG A 9 -2.93 6.78 -2.77
CA ARG A 9 -2.91 5.38 -3.22
C ARG A 9 -1.50 4.90 -3.56
N SER A 10 -0.76 5.69 -4.33
CA SER A 10 0.62 5.38 -4.73
C SER A 10 1.54 5.26 -3.51
N ALA A 11 1.47 6.23 -2.59
CA ALA A 11 2.23 6.19 -1.34
C ALA A 11 1.90 4.93 -0.52
N MET A 12 0.61 4.57 -0.46
CA MET A 12 0.13 3.45 0.32
C MET A 12 0.49 2.09 -0.31
N ARG A 13 0.58 2.00 -1.65
CA ARG A 13 1.18 0.86 -2.37
C ARG A 13 2.66 0.70 -2.04
N ALA A 14 3.42 1.80 -2.00
CA ALA A 14 4.83 1.75 -1.61
C ALA A 14 5.01 1.23 -0.17
N VAL A 15 4.16 1.65 0.76
CA VAL A 15 4.16 1.15 2.15
C VAL A 15 3.84 -0.36 2.19
N ALA A 16 2.83 -0.81 1.45
CA ALA A 16 2.50 -2.24 1.36
C ALA A 16 3.69 -3.07 0.85
N ALA A 17 4.40 -2.57 -0.16
CA ALA A 17 5.62 -3.20 -0.67
C ALA A 17 6.74 -3.20 0.39
N LEU A 18 6.97 -2.10 1.10
CA LEU A 18 7.96 -2.02 2.17
C LEU A 18 7.70 -3.03 3.29
N LEU A 19 6.43 -3.26 3.63
CA LEU A 19 6.02 -4.22 4.66
C LEU A 19 6.21 -5.70 4.26
N THR A 20 6.49 -6.00 2.99
CA THR A 20 6.90 -7.34 2.56
C THR A 20 8.27 -7.71 3.08
N ASN A 21 9.14 -6.72 3.35
CA ASN A 21 10.45 -6.93 3.93
C ASN A 21 10.34 -7.15 5.46
N PRO A 22 10.78 -8.31 6.00
CA PRO A 22 10.67 -8.63 7.43
C PRO A 22 11.40 -7.66 8.35
N GLU A 23 12.53 -7.10 7.92
CA GLU A 23 13.33 -6.18 8.74
C GLU A 23 12.67 -4.80 8.81
N VAL A 24 12.10 -4.34 7.70
CA VAL A 24 11.32 -3.10 7.66
C VAL A 24 10.08 -3.20 8.55
N ARG A 25 9.40 -4.35 8.53
CA ARG A 25 8.21 -4.59 9.37
C ARG A 25 8.50 -4.49 10.87
N LYS A 26 9.71 -4.86 11.31
CA LYS A 26 10.13 -4.77 12.72
C LYS A 26 10.63 -3.39 13.12
N SER A 27 10.82 -2.48 12.16
CA SER A 27 11.33 -1.15 12.46
C SER A 27 10.31 -0.34 13.30
N PRO A 28 10.77 0.40 14.33
CA PRO A 28 9.89 1.23 15.15
C PRO A 28 9.07 2.23 14.30
N SER A 29 9.72 2.86 13.31
CA SER A 29 9.07 3.82 12.41
C SER A 29 7.89 3.19 11.65
N MET A 30 8.01 1.93 11.23
CA MET A 30 6.93 1.24 10.52
C MET A 30 5.82 0.77 11.47
N ALA A 31 6.15 0.44 12.72
CA ALA A 31 5.17 0.15 13.76
C ALA A 31 4.31 1.39 14.09
N ASP A 32 4.95 2.56 14.22
CA ASP A 32 4.27 3.83 14.43
C ASP A 32 3.39 4.20 13.23
N PHE A 33 3.92 4.07 12.02
CA PHE A 33 3.16 4.33 10.79
C PHE A 33 1.94 3.40 10.66
N SER A 34 2.11 2.11 10.96
CA SER A 34 1.01 1.16 10.97
C SER A 34 -0.06 1.52 12.01
N THR A 35 0.34 2.06 13.15
CA THR A 35 -0.59 2.56 14.18
C THR A 35 -1.36 3.77 13.68
N GLN A 36 -0.68 4.70 13.00
CA GLN A 36 -1.33 5.87 12.39
C GLN A 36 -2.36 5.46 11.33
N ILE A 37 -2.04 4.51 10.43
CA ILE A 37 -3.01 3.98 9.46
C ILE A 37 -4.25 3.43 10.18
N ARG A 38 -4.06 2.57 11.19
CA ARG A 38 -5.18 1.94 11.93
C ARG A 38 -6.01 2.94 12.73
N SER A 39 -5.41 4.05 13.17
CA SER A 39 -6.13 5.12 13.87
C SER A 39 -7.03 5.95 12.95
N ASN A 40 -6.87 5.83 11.63
CA ASN A 40 -7.64 6.56 10.64
C ASN A 40 -8.47 5.58 9.76
N PRO A 41 -9.80 5.58 9.87
CA PRO A 41 -10.67 4.68 9.10
C PRO A 41 -10.55 4.79 7.58
N GLU A 42 -10.30 6.00 7.05
CA GLU A 42 -10.08 6.23 5.61
C GLU A 42 -8.81 5.53 5.14
N LEU A 43 -7.71 5.73 5.88
CA LEU A 43 -6.42 5.13 5.55
C LEU A 43 -6.44 3.61 5.76
N THR A 44 -7.14 3.12 6.77
CA THR A 44 -7.34 1.68 7.01
C THR A 44 -8.04 1.03 5.82
N THR A 45 -9.18 1.58 5.41
CA THR A 45 -9.95 1.08 4.26
C THR A 45 -9.12 1.08 2.98
N LEU A 46 -8.37 2.16 2.76
CA LEU A 46 -7.49 2.30 1.59
C LEU A 46 -6.36 1.27 1.59
N PHE A 47 -5.69 1.10 2.73
CA PHE A 47 -4.58 0.17 2.88
C PHE A 47 -5.04 -1.29 2.70
N GLU A 48 -6.19 -1.66 3.25
CA GLU A 48 -6.78 -2.99 3.05
C GLU A 48 -7.11 -3.27 1.57
N SER A 49 -7.69 -2.30 0.86
CA SER A 49 -7.94 -2.41 -0.58
C SER A 49 -6.65 -2.69 -1.34
N ILE A 50 -5.59 -1.93 -1.03
CA ILE A 50 -4.29 -2.08 -1.69
C ILE A 50 -3.65 -3.42 -1.39
N GLN A 51 -3.76 -3.92 -0.15
CA GLN A 51 -3.23 -5.24 0.21
C GLN A 51 -3.96 -6.36 -0.54
N LYS A 52 -5.27 -6.24 -0.75
CA LYS A 52 -6.05 -7.18 -1.58
C LYS A 52 -5.63 -7.13 -3.05
N ASP A 53 -5.49 -5.93 -3.61
CA ASP A 53 -5.06 -5.72 -5.00
C ASP A 53 -3.61 -6.22 -5.24
N SER A 54 -2.75 -6.12 -4.23
CA SER A 54 -1.35 -6.59 -4.32
C SER A 54 -1.24 -8.11 -4.19
N ALA A 55 -2.21 -8.77 -3.54
CA ALA A 55 -2.24 -10.23 -3.38
C ALA A 55 -2.73 -10.95 -4.65
N SER A 56 -3.41 -10.26 -5.56
CA SER A 56 -3.82 -10.80 -6.87
C SER A 56 -2.68 -11.01 -7.87
N GLY A 57 -1.43 -10.73 -7.49
CA GLY A 57 -0.29 -10.76 -8.40
C GLY A 57 -0.37 -9.63 -9.44
N PRO A 58 0.73 -9.32 -10.15
CA PRO A 58 0.63 -8.45 -11.31
C PRO A 58 -0.31 -9.13 -12.30
N SER A 59 -1.47 -8.54 -12.62
CA SER A 59 -2.14 -8.87 -13.87
C SER A 59 -1.14 -8.52 -14.96
N MET A 60 -0.48 -9.54 -15.48
CA MET A 60 0.49 -9.49 -16.57
C MET A 60 -0.23 -9.23 -17.91
N ASP A 61 -1.50 -8.81 -17.87
CA ASP A 61 -2.34 -8.43 -19.00
C ASP A 61 -2.15 -6.95 -19.39
N SER A 62 -0.90 -6.49 -19.59
CA SER A 62 -0.66 -5.31 -20.43
C SER A 62 0.82 -5.11 -20.77
N MET A 63 1.45 -6.16 -21.28
CA MET A 63 2.61 -5.98 -22.16
C MET A 63 2.36 -6.84 -23.40
N GLU A 64 1.26 -6.53 -24.12
CA GLU A 64 1.21 -6.86 -25.54
C GLU A 64 2.18 -5.90 -26.24
N LEU A 65 3.39 -6.39 -26.48
CA LEU A 65 4.39 -5.71 -27.28
C LEU A 65 3.83 -5.66 -28.73
N SER A 66 3.38 -4.49 -29.16
CA SER A 66 3.03 -4.21 -30.56
C SER A 66 4.26 -4.29 -31.46
#